data_AF-A0AAD5Y8B5-F1
#
_entry.id   AF-A0AAD5Y8B5-F1
#
_cell.length_a   1.000
_cell.length_b   1.000
_cell.length_c   1.000
_cell.angle_alpha   90.00
_cell.angle_beta   90.00
_cell.angle_gamma   90.00
#
_symmetry.space_group_name_H-M   'P 1'
#
loop_
_entity.id
_entity.type
_entity.pdbx_description
1 polymer ?
#
loop_
_entity_poly.entity_id
_entity_poly.type
_entity_poly.pdbx_seq_one_letter_code
_entity_poly.pdbx_strand_id
1 'polypeptide(L)'
;MPAQTTLTADDKSRIKNAIPQSANKIAYACLGRIYYAYPDPNDWSYAGLQGAVAFVRDNTRNSFYLRLVDLSGTRGVIWEHELWDGFEYNQDRPFFHSFAGDECMIGVVFADEGEAKTFYKKVSKRKADSGGKATKASGGKKKGTKGKIDKSMISGPKAGSFKHVSHMGYDSERGFTSSGVDPS
;
A
#
# COMPACT_ATOMS: atom_id res chain seq x y z
N MET A 1 10.06 -5.15 22.85
CA MET A 1 10.10 -6.62 22.67
C MET A 1 10.01 -6.91 21.17
N PRO A 2 10.77 -7.86 20.61
CA PRO A 2 10.59 -8.24 19.21
C PRO A 2 9.15 -8.75 19.02
N ALA A 3 8.48 -8.30 17.96
CA ALA A 3 7.13 -8.74 17.64
C ALA A 3 7.14 -10.26 17.44
N GLN A 4 6.45 -10.98 18.32
CA GLN A 4 6.31 -12.43 18.23
C GLN A 4 5.39 -12.74 17.06
N THR A 5 5.90 -13.48 16.08
CA THR A 5 5.08 -13.87 14.93
C THR A 5 4.06 -14.92 15.33
N THR A 6 2.86 -14.83 14.77
CA THR A 6 1.78 -15.79 15.03
C THR A 6 1.99 -17.12 14.29
N LEU A 7 2.86 -17.15 13.28
CA LEU A 7 3.13 -18.35 12.47
C LEU A 7 4.16 -19.28 13.12
N THR A 8 3.79 -20.54 13.27
CA THR A 8 4.69 -21.61 13.72
C THR A 8 5.73 -21.97 12.64
N ALA A 9 6.70 -22.82 13.00
CA ALA A 9 7.67 -23.33 12.04
C ALA A 9 7.01 -24.20 10.96
N ASP A 10 6.00 -24.99 11.34
CA ASP A 10 5.23 -25.82 10.40
C ASP A 10 4.42 -24.94 9.43
N ASP A 11 3.75 -23.90 9.92
CA ASP A 11 3.02 -22.95 9.06
C ASP A 11 3.94 -22.33 8.01
N LYS A 12 5.14 -21.89 8.44
CA LYS A 12 6.14 -21.32 7.52
C LYS A 12 6.61 -22.32 6.48
N SER A 13 6.70 -23.61 6.82
CA SER A 13 7.01 -24.68 5.88
C SER A 13 5.89 -24.84 4.84
N ARG A 14 4.63 -24.92 5.30
CA ARG A 14 3.44 -25.00 4.43
C ARG A 14 3.34 -23.82 3.46
N ILE A 15 3.57 -22.60 3.93
CA ILE A 15 3.57 -21.39 3.09
C ILE A 15 4.65 -21.48 2.01
N LYS A 16 5.87 -21.90 2.36
CA LYS A 16 6.98 -22.02 1.39
C LYS A 16 6.73 -23.12 0.36
N ASN A 17 6.09 -24.22 0.76
CA ASN A 17 5.71 -25.30 -0.15
C ASN A 17 4.58 -24.87 -1.09
N ALA A 18 3.61 -24.10 -0.60
CA ALA A 18 2.49 -23.60 -1.39
C ALA A 18 2.88 -22.46 -2.35
N ILE A 19 3.94 -21.70 -2.04
CA ILE A 19 4.40 -20.55 -2.84
C ILE A 19 5.86 -20.79 -3.25
N PRO A 20 6.11 -21.41 -4.42
CA PRO A 20 7.46 -21.79 -4.85
C PRO A 20 8.40 -20.59 -4.95
N GLN A 21 9.51 -20.65 -4.21
CA GLN A 21 10.48 -19.55 -4.11
C GLN A 21 11.31 -19.33 -5.39
N SER A 22 11.30 -20.28 -6.32
CA SER A 22 11.96 -20.16 -7.62
C SER A 22 11.36 -19.03 -8.47
N ALA A 23 10.05 -18.85 -8.40
CA ALA A 23 9.32 -17.81 -9.13
C ALA A 23 8.86 -16.65 -8.22
N ASN A 24 8.79 -16.85 -6.91
CA ASN A 24 8.15 -15.92 -5.99
C ASN A 24 9.07 -15.48 -4.85
N LYS A 25 8.93 -14.22 -4.43
CA LYS A 25 9.53 -13.71 -3.19
C LYS A 25 8.45 -13.33 -2.19
N ILE A 26 8.33 -14.10 -1.11
CA ILE A 26 7.44 -13.79 0.01
C ILE A 26 8.05 -12.62 0.80
N ALA A 27 7.37 -11.47 0.81
CA ALA A 27 7.83 -10.27 1.50
C ALA A 27 7.43 -10.26 2.98
N TYR A 28 6.23 -10.79 3.29
CA TYR A 28 5.73 -10.98 4.64
C TYR A 28 4.52 -11.93 4.62
N ALA A 29 4.28 -12.65 5.72
CA ALA A 29 3.10 -13.50 5.89
C ALA A 29 2.67 -13.50 7.36
N CYS A 30 1.36 -13.58 7.60
CA CYS A 30 0.74 -13.66 8.92
C CYS A 30 -0.65 -14.32 8.83
N LEU A 31 -1.26 -14.63 9.98
CA LEU A 31 -2.58 -15.24 10.01
C LEU A 31 -3.69 -14.21 9.69
N GLY A 32 -4.65 -14.60 8.87
CA GLY A 32 -5.80 -13.76 8.55
C GLY A 32 -6.97 -14.49 7.91
N ARG A 33 -8.05 -13.72 7.73
CA ARG A 33 -9.35 -14.13 7.17
C ARG A 33 -9.80 -13.16 6.10
N ILE A 34 -10.48 -13.66 5.06
CA ILE A 34 -11.01 -12.84 3.97
C ILE A 34 -12.50 -12.60 4.18
N TYR A 35 -12.90 -11.35 3.96
CA TYR A 35 -14.27 -10.86 4.00
C TYR A 35 -14.57 -10.14 2.68
N TYR A 36 -15.84 -10.15 2.28
CA TYR A 36 -16.34 -9.42 1.13
C TYR A 36 -17.50 -8.52 1.53
N ALA A 37 -17.59 -7.33 0.96
CA ALA A 37 -18.77 -6.49 1.04
C ALA A 37 -19.81 -6.93 -0.02
N TYR A 38 -20.27 -8.18 0.12
CA TYR A 38 -21.21 -8.84 -0.78
C TYR A 38 -22.08 -9.83 0.02
N PRO A 39 -23.39 -9.97 -0.28
CA PRO A 39 -24.13 -9.30 -1.36
C PRO A 39 -24.51 -7.84 -1.08
N ASP A 40 -24.46 -7.39 0.18
CA ASP A 40 -24.70 -6.00 0.55
C ASP A 40 -23.37 -5.22 0.56
N PRO A 41 -23.19 -4.17 -0.26
CA PRO A 41 -21.99 -3.33 -0.23
C PRO A 41 -21.76 -2.58 1.09
N ASN A 42 -22.79 -2.49 1.96
CA ASN A 42 -22.72 -1.81 3.24
C ASN A 42 -22.39 -2.74 4.42
N ASP A 43 -22.29 -4.04 4.19
CA ASP A 43 -22.01 -5.02 5.24
C ASP A 43 -20.91 -6.01 4.84
N TRP A 44 -20.12 -6.44 5.83
CA TRP A 44 -18.99 -7.33 5.61
C TRP A 44 -19.36 -8.77 5.92
N SER A 45 -19.31 -9.62 4.90
CA SER A 45 -19.57 -11.06 5.02
C SER A 45 -18.27 -11.87 5.02
N TYR A 46 -18.15 -12.81 5.96
CA TYR A 46 -17.00 -13.72 6.00
C TYR A 46 -17.02 -14.66 4.79
N ALA A 47 -15.93 -14.72 4.02
CA ALA A 47 -15.86 -15.53 2.81
C ALA A 47 -15.69 -17.04 3.07
N GLY A 48 -15.55 -17.47 4.33
CA GLY A 48 -15.19 -18.86 4.66
C GLY A 48 -13.71 -19.19 4.44
N LEU A 49 -12.89 -18.19 4.12
CA LEU A 49 -11.49 -18.34 3.77
C LEU A 49 -10.59 -17.82 4.89
N GLN A 50 -9.79 -18.71 5.48
CA GLN A 50 -8.83 -18.39 6.53
C GLN A 50 -7.53 -19.18 6.37
N GLY A 51 -6.44 -18.63 6.92
CA GLY A 51 -5.12 -19.25 6.85
C GLY A 51 -4.01 -18.21 6.98
N ALA A 52 -2.89 -18.43 6.29
CA ALA A 52 -1.81 -17.45 6.20
C ALA A 52 -1.98 -16.54 5.00
N VAL A 53 -2.19 -15.25 5.23
CA VAL A 53 -2.15 -14.22 4.18
C VAL A 53 -0.69 -13.84 3.96
N ALA A 54 -0.21 -14.00 2.74
CA ALA A 54 1.14 -13.68 2.30
C ALA A 54 1.13 -12.55 1.27
N PHE A 55 1.99 -11.55 1.49
CA PHE A 55 2.34 -10.56 0.47
C PHE A 55 3.53 -11.06 -0.33
N VAL A 56 3.35 -11.23 -1.63
CA VAL A 56 4.28 -11.93 -2.52
C VAL A 56 4.61 -11.05 -3.71
N ARG A 57 5.88 -11.02 -4.10
CA ARG A 57 6.30 -10.55 -5.43
C ARG A 57 6.44 -11.77 -6.34
N ASP A 58 5.71 -11.78 -7.45
CA ASP A 58 5.90 -12.74 -8.53
C ASP A 58 6.97 -12.19 -9.48
N ASN A 59 8.12 -12.86 -9.56
CA ASN A 59 9.23 -12.41 -10.40
C ASN A 59 9.01 -12.75 -11.87
N THR A 60 8.14 -13.71 -12.18
CA THR A 60 7.86 -14.11 -13.57
C THR A 60 6.93 -13.12 -14.24
N ARG A 61 5.92 -12.64 -13.50
CA ARG A 61 4.95 -11.63 -13.97
C ARG A 61 5.37 -10.20 -13.64
N ASN A 62 6.42 -10.03 -12.83
CA ASN A 62 6.86 -8.75 -12.27
C ASN A 62 5.71 -7.96 -11.62
N SER A 63 4.81 -8.67 -10.94
CA SER A 63 3.68 -8.09 -10.24
C SER A 63 3.61 -8.60 -8.80
N PHE A 64 2.70 -8.01 -8.02
CA PHE A 64 2.57 -8.30 -6.59
C PHE A 64 1.21 -8.92 -6.32
N TYR A 65 1.17 -9.83 -5.35
CA TYR A 65 -0.02 -10.57 -4.98
C TYR A 65 -0.21 -10.59 -3.47
N LEU A 66 -1.47 -10.62 -3.07
CA LEU A 66 -1.88 -11.19 -1.80
C LEU A 66 -2.32 -12.63 -2.07
N ARG A 67 -1.81 -13.59 -1.30
CA ARG A 67 -2.18 -15.01 -1.42
C ARG A 67 -2.54 -15.55 -0.04
N LEU A 68 -3.65 -16.25 0.08
CA LEU A 68 -4.04 -16.96 1.29
C LEU A 68 -3.68 -18.44 1.15
N VAL A 69 -2.83 -18.94 2.06
CA VAL A 69 -2.47 -20.35 2.15
C VAL A 69 -3.32 -21.03 3.20
N ASP A 70 -3.95 -22.15 2.85
CA ASP A 70 -4.67 -23.01 3.77
C ASP A 70 -3.69 -23.67 4.76
N LEU A 71 -3.83 -23.33 6.04
CA LEU A 71 -3.05 -23.94 7.11
C LEU A 71 -3.78 -25.07 7.82
N SER A 72 -5.10 -25.17 7.68
CA SER A 72 -5.90 -26.22 8.33
C SER A 72 -5.94 -27.49 7.47
N GLY A 73 -5.90 -27.34 6.15
CA GLY A 73 -5.86 -28.44 5.18
C GLY A 73 -4.53 -28.54 4.42
N THR A 74 -4.60 -29.14 3.23
CA THR A 74 -3.47 -29.38 2.31
C THR A 74 -3.66 -28.71 0.94
N ARG A 75 -4.64 -27.80 0.83
CA ARG A 75 -5.05 -27.21 -0.46
C ARG A 75 -4.05 -26.19 -1.03
N GLY A 76 -3.02 -25.82 -0.28
CA GLY A 76 -2.04 -24.81 -0.72
C GLY A 76 -2.67 -23.41 -0.76
N VAL A 77 -2.48 -22.68 -1.86
CA VAL A 77 -3.08 -21.34 -2.04
C VAL A 77 -4.57 -21.50 -2.38
N ILE A 78 -5.44 -20.93 -1.53
CA ILE A 78 -6.91 -21.02 -1.67
C ILE A 78 -7.57 -19.70 -2.04
N TRP A 79 -6.81 -18.61 -2.05
CA TRP A 79 -7.28 -17.30 -2.50
C TRP A 79 -6.09 -16.47 -2.96
N GLU A 80 -6.29 -15.66 -3.99
CA GLU A 80 -5.28 -14.72 -4.46
C GLU A 80 -5.90 -13.44 -5.00
N HIS A 81 -5.12 -12.37 -4.97
CA HIS A 81 -5.51 -11.09 -5.51
C HIS A 81 -4.27 -10.33 -6.01
N GLU A 82 -4.31 -9.88 -7.27
CA GLU A 82 -3.23 -9.10 -7.88
C GLU A 82 -3.30 -7.64 -7.43
N LEU A 83 -2.15 -7.05 -7.13
CA LEU A 83 -2.03 -5.65 -6.73
C LEU A 83 -1.63 -4.82 -7.93
N TRP A 84 -2.62 -4.23 -8.60
CA TRP A 84 -2.44 -3.39 -9.78
C TRP A 84 -1.71 -2.07 -9.47
N ASP A 85 -1.36 -1.33 -10.52
CA ASP A 85 -0.77 -0.01 -10.36
C ASP A 85 -1.77 0.98 -9.76
N GLY A 86 -1.31 1.82 -8.84
CA GLY A 86 -2.21 2.69 -8.09
C GLY A 86 -3.10 1.98 -7.06
N PHE A 87 -2.98 0.65 -6.85
CA PHE A 87 -3.75 -0.08 -5.83
C PHE A 87 -3.69 0.63 -4.48
N GLU A 88 -4.88 0.98 -3.98
CA GLU A 88 -5.10 1.62 -2.69
C GLU A 88 -5.37 0.55 -1.64
N TYR A 89 -4.69 0.68 -0.50
CA TYR A 89 -4.77 -0.27 0.60
C TYR A 89 -5.09 0.52 1.85
N ASN A 90 -6.24 0.25 2.46
CA ASN A 90 -6.77 1.02 3.56
C ASN A 90 -6.58 0.25 4.87
N GLN A 91 -5.99 0.89 5.88
CA GLN A 91 -5.97 0.38 7.25
C GLN A 91 -7.14 0.99 8.03
N ASP A 92 -8.33 0.45 7.82
CA ASP A 92 -9.55 0.99 8.46
C ASP A 92 -9.56 0.78 9.97
N ARG A 93 -8.97 -0.33 10.43
CA ARG A 93 -8.73 -0.63 11.85
C ARG A 93 -7.35 -1.27 12.03
N PRO A 94 -6.79 -1.31 13.25
CA PRO A 94 -5.49 -1.94 13.52
C PRO A 94 -5.38 -3.39 13.01
N PHE A 95 -6.47 -4.16 13.05
CA PHE A 95 -6.54 -5.55 12.61
C PHE A 95 -7.35 -5.76 11.32
N PHE A 96 -7.97 -4.73 10.75
CA PHE A 96 -8.84 -4.86 9.57
C PHE A 96 -8.40 -3.89 8.49
N HIS A 97 -8.00 -4.44 7.35
CA HIS A 97 -7.63 -3.66 6.17
C HIS A 97 -8.59 -3.95 5.03
N SER A 98 -8.87 -2.95 4.22
CA SER A 98 -9.73 -3.08 3.04
C SER A 98 -9.07 -2.57 1.77
N PHE A 99 -9.57 -3.04 0.64
CA PHE A 99 -9.19 -2.59 -0.69
C PHE A 99 -10.30 -2.96 -1.68
N ALA A 100 -10.34 -2.28 -2.82
CA ALA A 100 -11.28 -2.63 -3.88
C ALA A 100 -10.92 -4.00 -4.46
N GLY A 101 -11.93 -4.82 -4.76
CA GLY A 101 -11.82 -5.95 -5.66
C GLY A 101 -12.50 -5.63 -7.00
N ASP A 102 -12.59 -6.62 -7.88
CA ASP A 102 -13.21 -6.44 -9.20
C ASP A 102 -14.74 -6.25 -9.10
N GLU A 103 -15.39 -6.95 -8.18
CA GLU A 103 -16.85 -6.94 -8.02
C GLU A 103 -17.34 -6.24 -6.75
N CYS A 104 -16.54 -6.30 -5.67
CA CYS A 104 -16.91 -5.75 -4.37
C CYS A 104 -15.67 -5.36 -3.56
N MET A 105 -15.86 -4.66 -2.44
CA MET A 105 -14.79 -4.39 -1.49
C MET A 105 -14.33 -5.68 -0.81
N ILE A 106 -13.03 -5.84 -0.66
CA ILE A 106 -12.40 -6.97 0.01
C ILE A 106 -11.81 -6.50 1.33
N GLY A 107 -12.02 -7.27 2.38
CA GLY A 107 -11.52 -7.04 3.72
C GLY A 107 -10.62 -8.18 4.17
N VAL A 108 -9.51 -7.84 4.82
CA VAL A 108 -8.63 -8.80 5.48
C VAL A 108 -8.61 -8.50 6.97
N VAL A 109 -9.07 -9.47 7.76
CA VAL A 109 -8.95 -9.46 9.23
C VAL A 109 -7.70 -10.23 9.62
N PHE A 110 -6.79 -9.61 10.34
CA PHE A 110 -5.55 -10.20 10.84
C PHE A 110 -5.71 -10.71 12.28
N ALA A 111 -4.98 -11.76 12.63
CA ALA A 111 -5.03 -12.32 13.99
C ALA A 111 -4.28 -11.46 15.03
N ASP A 112 -3.31 -10.65 14.59
CA ASP A 112 -2.50 -9.78 15.45
C ASP A 112 -2.34 -8.39 14.81
N GLU A 113 -2.55 -7.33 15.60
CA GLU A 113 -2.47 -5.93 15.15
C GLU A 113 -1.05 -5.50 14.78
N GLY A 114 -0.04 -6.07 15.45
CA GLY A 114 1.38 -5.78 15.18
C GLY A 114 1.82 -6.36 13.83
N GLU A 115 1.39 -7.58 13.53
CA GLU A 115 1.58 -8.21 12.23
C GLU A 115 0.79 -7.47 11.13
N ALA A 116 -0.47 -7.09 11.39
CA ALA A 116 -1.27 -6.27 10.47
C ALA A 116 -0.55 -4.97 10.12
N LYS A 117 -0.11 -4.20 11.14
CA LYS A 117 0.65 -2.96 10.92
C LYS A 117 1.93 -3.18 10.11
N THR A 118 2.61 -4.31 10.32
CA THR A 118 3.80 -4.67 9.54
C THR A 118 3.43 -5.02 8.09
N PHE A 119 2.34 -5.75 7.91
CA PHE A 119 1.78 -6.11 6.61
C PHE A 119 1.44 -4.86 5.78
N TYR A 120 0.69 -3.92 6.39
CA TYR A 120 0.36 -2.63 5.79
C TYR A 120 1.61 -1.90 5.29
N LYS A 121 2.62 -1.73 6.15
CA LYS A 121 3.89 -1.09 5.79
C LYS A 121 4.60 -1.79 4.62
N LYS A 122 4.48 -3.11 4.49
CA LYS A 122 5.11 -3.88 3.40
C LYS A 122 4.37 -3.65 2.08
N VAL A 123 3.04 -3.68 2.10
CA VAL A 123 2.19 -3.43 0.93
C VAL A 123 2.34 -1.97 0.46
N SER A 124 2.28 -0.98 1.36
CA SER A 124 2.40 0.44 0.98
C SER A 124 3.77 0.80 0.41
N LYS A 125 4.84 0.06 0.76
CA LYS A 125 6.19 0.28 0.24
C LYS A 125 6.40 -0.24 -1.19
N ARG A 126 5.41 -0.92 -1.78
CA ARG A 126 5.47 -1.43 -3.15
C ARG A 126 5.81 -0.36 -4.19
N LYS A 127 5.41 0.91 -3.96
CA LYS A 127 5.61 2.05 -4.87
C LYS A 127 7.07 2.43 -5.17
N ALA A 128 8.07 1.80 -4.55
CA ALA A 128 9.47 2.13 -4.83
C ALA A 128 10.12 1.34 -5.98
N ASP A 129 9.49 0.27 -6.51
CA ASP A 129 10.15 -0.63 -7.47
C ASP A 129 9.46 -0.71 -8.84
N SER A 130 8.24 -0.16 -8.97
CA SER A 130 7.44 -0.18 -10.21
C SER A 130 7.37 1.19 -10.91
N GLY A 131 7.89 2.25 -10.28
CA GLY A 131 8.10 3.54 -10.92
C GLY A 131 9.47 3.55 -11.58
N GLY A 132 9.50 3.80 -12.90
CA GLY A 132 10.71 3.80 -13.71
C GLY A 132 11.85 4.63 -13.13
N LYS A 133 13.06 4.48 -13.73
CA LYS A 133 14.18 5.41 -13.56
C LYS A 133 13.66 6.86 -13.55
N ALA A 134 13.40 7.40 -12.37
CA ALA A 134 13.80 8.76 -12.09
C ALA A 134 15.31 8.70 -12.26
N THR A 135 15.79 9.26 -13.36
CA THR A 135 17.20 9.54 -13.59
C THR A 135 17.73 10.33 -12.39
N LYS A 136 18.18 9.63 -11.34
CA LYS A 136 19.24 10.13 -10.48
C LYS A 136 20.48 10.09 -11.36
N ALA A 137 20.69 11.17 -12.11
CA ALA A 137 21.96 11.46 -12.73
C ALA A 137 23.00 11.48 -11.60
N SER A 138 23.74 10.38 -11.47
CA SER A 138 25.02 10.34 -10.80
C SER A 138 26.00 11.12 -11.68
N GLY A 139 25.91 12.45 -11.63
CA GLY A 139 26.88 13.35 -12.25
C GLY A 139 28.10 13.49 -11.35
N GLY A 140 28.98 12.49 -11.39
CA GLY A 140 30.36 12.70 -10.95
C GLY A 140 31.05 13.64 -11.93
N LYS A 141 31.50 14.82 -11.47
CA LYS A 141 32.58 15.54 -12.17
C LYS A 141 33.39 16.43 -11.23
N LYS A 142 34.66 16.07 -11.06
CA LYS A 142 35.70 16.96 -10.57
C LYS A 142 36.01 18.03 -11.63
N LYS A 143 36.10 19.27 -11.13
CA LYS A 143 36.98 20.41 -11.49
C LYS A 143 36.72 21.15 -12.82
N GLY A 144 36.39 22.45 -12.70
CA GLY A 144 36.45 23.43 -13.80
C GLY A 144 35.72 24.76 -13.53
N THR A 145 36.37 25.66 -12.79
CA THR A 145 36.29 27.14 -12.74
C THR A 145 35.13 27.92 -13.41
N LYS A 146 34.27 28.60 -12.63
CA LYS A 146 34.00 30.07 -12.65
C LYS A 146 32.69 30.43 -11.91
N GLY A 147 32.77 31.44 -11.04
CA GLY A 147 31.64 32.27 -10.59
C GLY A 147 30.93 31.80 -9.31
N LYS A 148 31.30 32.36 -8.16
CA LYS A 148 30.50 32.27 -6.94
C LYS A 148 29.19 33.06 -7.16
N ILE A 149 28.04 32.41 -7.07
CA ILE A 149 26.74 33.10 -7.03
C ILE A 149 26.63 33.72 -5.64
N ASP A 150 26.64 35.05 -5.59
CA ASP A 150 26.47 35.82 -4.36
C ASP A 150 24.96 36.01 -4.09
N LYS A 151 24.56 36.03 -2.80
CA LYS A 151 23.15 36.16 -2.38
C LYS A 151 22.49 37.46 -2.87
N SER A 152 23.28 38.42 -3.33
CA SER A 152 22.83 39.64 -4.01
C SER A 152 22.27 39.41 -5.43
N MET A 153 22.45 38.22 -6.03
CA MET A 153 21.97 37.90 -7.38
C MET A 153 20.60 37.18 -7.44
N ILE A 154 20.00 36.88 -6.28
CA ILE A 154 18.65 36.32 -6.20
C ILE A 154 17.72 37.46 -5.77
N SER A 155 17.05 38.11 -6.73
CA SER A 155 16.00 39.08 -6.40
C SER A 155 14.85 38.38 -5.69
N GLY A 156 14.33 39.01 -4.62
CA GLY A 156 13.14 38.52 -3.92
C GLY A 156 11.92 38.40 -4.85
N PRO A 157 10.92 37.58 -4.48
CA PRO A 157 9.69 37.45 -5.27
C PRO A 157 9.06 38.82 -5.51
N LYS A 158 8.53 39.01 -6.73
CA LYS A 158 7.86 40.27 -7.11
C LYS A 158 6.71 40.53 -6.13
N ALA A 159 6.72 41.70 -5.48
CA ALA A 159 5.65 42.11 -4.57
C ALA A 159 4.30 41.99 -5.30
N GLY A 160 3.38 41.17 -4.77
CA GLY A 160 2.09 40.85 -5.38
C GLY A 160 2.03 39.55 -6.22
N SER A 161 3.12 38.81 -6.36
CA SER A 161 3.16 37.50 -7.07
C SER A 161 2.73 36.31 -6.19
N PHE A 162 2.45 36.53 -4.91
CA PHE A 162 2.02 35.49 -3.98
C PHE A 162 0.49 35.37 -4.04
N LYS A 163 -0.02 34.41 -4.81
CA LYS A 163 -1.44 34.03 -4.76
C LYS A 163 -1.66 33.14 -3.55
N HIS A 164 -2.30 33.66 -2.51
CA HIS A 164 -2.93 32.82 -1.50
C HIS A 164 -4.16 32.16 -2.12
N VAL A 165 -4.06 30.87 -2.45
CA VAL A 165 -5.23 30.06 -2.77
C VAL A 165 -5.88 29.68 -1.45
N SER A 166 -7.07 30.20 -1.20
CA SER A 166 -7.74 30.16 0.10
C SER A 166 -8.29 28.76 0.42
N HIS A 167 -8.34 28.53 1.73
CA HIS A 167 -8.86 27.38 2.46
C HIS A 167 -10.34 27.08 2.08
N MET A 168 -10.67 25.85 1.68
CA MET A 168 -12.06 25.39 1.58
C MET A 168 -12.60 25.17 3.00
N GLY A 169 -13.45 26.09 3.48
CA GLY A 169 -14.15 25.97 4.74
C GLY A 169 -15.54 25.35 4.56
N TYR A 170 -15.92 24.47 5.49
CA TYR A 170 -17.27 23.93 5.61
C TYR A 170 -17.95 24.59 6.81
N ASP A 171 -19.12 25.19 6.59
CA ASP A 171 -19.95 25.80 7.63
C ASP A 171 -21.26 25.00 7.78
N SER A 172 -21.65 24.70 9.02
CA SER A 172 -22.78 23.81 9.33
C SER A 172 -24.17 24.38 9.02
N GLU A 173 -24.32 25.69 8.78
CA GLU A 173 -25.61 26.27 8.39
C GLU A 173 -25.73 26.55 6.89
N ARG A 174 -24.61 26.72 6.17
CA ARG A 174 -24.63 27.15 4.75
C ARG A 174 -23.91 26.21 3.77
N GLY A 175 -23.35 25.09 4.24
CA GLY A 175 -22.67 24.10 3.40
C GLY A 175 -21.30 24.54 2.90
N PHE A 176 -20.78 23.87 1.87
CA PHE A 176 -19.49 24.25 1.25
C PHE A 176 -19.62 25.60 0.55
N THR A 177 -18.89 26.61 1.03
CA THR A 177 -18.84 27.91 0.39
C THR A 177 -17.47 28.15 -0.25
N SER A 178 -17.45 28.41 -1.56
CA SER A 178 -16.27 28.83 -2.29
C SER A 178 -16.40 30.30 -2.66
N SER A 179 -15.82 31.20 -1.86
CA SER A 179 -15.66 32.59 -2.28
C SER A 179 -14.26 32.77 -2.91
N GLY A 180 -14.22 33.24 -4.16
CA GLY A 180 -12.97 33.58 -4.86
C GLY A 180 -12.47 32.59 -5.91
N VAL A 181 -13.34 31.73 -6.46
CA VAL A 181 -13.05 31.01 -7.72
C VAL A 181 -13.42 31.91 -8.91
N ASP A 182 -12.44 32.11 -9.80
CA ASP A 182 -12.60 32.85 -11.05
C ASP A 182 -13.61 32.11 -11.95
N PRO A 183 -14.75 32.71 -12.32
CA PRO A 183 -15.64 32.11 -13.30
C PRO A 183 -14.97 32.19 -14.68
N SER A 184 -14.76 31.04 -15.33
CA SER A 184 -14.43 31.03 -16.77
C SER A 184 -15.56 31.61 -17.60
#